data_AF-A0A2E8JWS8-F1
#
_entry.id   AF-A0A2E8JWS8-F1
#
_cell.length_a   1.000
_cell.length_b   1.000
_cell.length_c   1.000
_cell.angle_alpha   90.00
_cell.angle_beta   90.00
_cell.angle_gamma   90.00
#
_symmetry.space_group_name_H-M   'P 1'
#
loop_
_entity.id
_entity.type
_entity.pdbx_description
1 polymer ?
#
loop_
_entity_poly.entity_id
_entity_poly.type
_entity_poly.pdbx_seq_one_letter_code
_entity_poly.pdbx_strand_id
1 'polypeptide(L)'
;MIPKNTIFSRRPLRKPRGFALVDAVIAGVVLAIGLTMIFTVTSRSLDLQRRGEVEVMAASMMDNILSMVLLEGPQDFPDLHSMSGQGEFPYEQFEFRVKIEDPGEGEPYAVAVEVTHLTGRSYRCETLIAAKLGEEPDPIRYPEEPIDREGRYEEIYGF
;
A
#
# COMPACT_ATOMS: atom_id res chain seq x y z
N MET A 1 -27.56 -36.54 83.03
CA MET A 1 -27.82 -36.58 81.57
C MET A 1 -26.93 -35.53 80.92
N ILE A 2 -26.13 -35.92 79.92
CA ILE A 2 -25.09 -35.14 79.20
C ILE A 2 -25.77 -34.39 78.01
N PRO A 3 -25.34 -33.17 77.59
CA PRO A 3 -24.29 -33.04 76.56
C PRO A 3 -23.09 -32.17 76.94
N LYS A 4 -21.94 -32.62 76.45
CA LYS A 4 -20.61 -32.01 76.52
C LYS A 4 -20.52 -30.88 75.49
N ASN A 5 -20.07 -29.70 75.91
CA ASN A 5 -19.73 -28.61 75.00
C ASN A 5 -18.34 -28.87 74.41
N THR A 6 -18.30 -29.38 73.18
CA THR A 6 -17.04 -29.71 72.49
C THR A 6 -16.49 -28.42 71.87
N ILE A 7 -15.60 -27.73 72.59
CA ILE A 7 -14.85 -26.60 72.03
C ILE A 7 -13.86 -27.16 71.01
N PHE A 8 -14.20 -27.09 69.72
CA PHE A 8 -13.25 -27.34 68.65
C PHE A 8 -12.18 -26.24 68.65
N SER A 9 -11.08 -26.48 69.37
CA SER A 9 -9.86 -25.70 69.23
C SER A 9 -9.31 -25.91 67.81
N ARG A 10 -9.62 -24.97 66.91
CA ARG A 10 -8.96 -24.89 65.61
C ARG A 10 -7.53 -24.43 65.86
N ARG A 11 -6.57 -25.36 65.92
CA ARG A 11 -5.15 -25.03 65.85
C ARG A 11 -4.90 -24.23 64.56
N PRO A 12 -4.25 -23.06 64.60
CA PRO A 12 -3.85 -22.39 63.38
C PRO A 12 -2.83 -23.29 62.68
N LEU A 13 -3.19 -23.80 61.50
CA LEU A 13 -2.25 -24.47 60.60
C LEU A 13 -1.17 -23.45 60.24
N ARG A 14 0.00 -23.55 60.85
CA ARG A 14 1.19 -22.81 60.42
C ARG A 14 1.46 -23.23 58.97
N LYS A 15 1.16 -22.35 58.01
CA LYS A 15 1.55 -22.55 56.61
C LYS A 15 3.07 -22.71 56.55
N PRO A 16 3.61 -23.73 55.87
CA PRO A 16 5.05 -23.86 55.70
C PRO A 16 5.57 -22.63 54.95
N ARG A 17 6.42 -21.84 55.62
CA ARG A 17 6.94 -20.55 55.12
C ARG A 17 7.84 -20.70 53.89
N GLY A 18 8.23 -21.92 53.54
CA GLY A 18 9.01 -22.22 52.34
C GLY A 18 8.22 -22.12 51.03
N PHE A 19 6.90 -22.35 51.04
CA PHE A 19 6.11 -22.33 49.81
C PHE A 19 5.85 -20.91 49.27
N ALA A 20 5.75 -19.91 50.17
CA ALA A 20 5.48 -18.53 49.78
C ALA A 20 6.64 -17.88 49.00
N LEU A 21 7.89 -18.23 49.33
CA LEU A 21 9.05 -17.73 48.60
C LEU A 21 9.10 -18.31 47.17
N VAL A 22 8.84 -19.61 47.04
CA VAL A 22 8.82 -20.30 45.75
C VAL A 22 7.73 -19.70 44.86
N ASP A 23 6.53 -19.48 45.39
CA ASP A 23 5.43 -18.86 44.67
C ASP A 23 5.76 -17.43 44.19
N ALA A 24 6.38 -16.61 45.06
CA ALA A 24 6.83 -15.28 44.67
C ALA A 24 7.92 -15.30 43.58
N VAL A 25 8.85 -16.26 43.64
CA VAL A 25 9.88 -16.44 42.61
C VAL A 25 9.24 -16.87 41.28
N ILE A 26 8.33 -17.83 41.30
CA ILE A 26 7.61 -18.27 40.10
C ILE A 26 6.81 -17.12 39.50
N ALA A 27 6.06 -16.38 40.32
CA ALA A 27 5.31 -15.20 39.89
C ALA A 27 6.23 -14.14 39.25
N GLY A 28 7.40 -13.89 39.84
CA GLY A 28 8.41 -12.97 39.28
C GLY A 28 8.95 -13.43 37.93
N VAL A 29 9.26 -14.72 37.77
CA VAL A 29 9.75 -15.29 36.50
C VAL A 29 8.68 -15.21 35.42
N VAL A 30 7.44 -15.59 35.74
CA VAL A 30 6.31 -15.50 34.80
C VAL A 30 6.06 -14.04 34.40
N LEU A 31 6.11 -13.11 35.36
CA LEU A 31 5.98 -11.68 35.09
C LEU A 31 7.09 -11.18 34.15
N ALA A 32 8.34 -11.56 34.40
CA ALA A 32 9.47 -11.15 33.58
C ALA A 32 9.34 -11.63 32.13
N ILE A 33 8.91 -12.88 31.94
CA ILE A 33 8.66 -13.44 30.60
C ILE A 33 7.51 -12.68 29.91
N GLY A 34 6.40 -12.47 30.61
CA GLY A 34 5.24 -11.75 30.07
C GLY A 34 5.58 -10.32 29.64
N LEU A 35 6.30 -9.58 30.48
CA LEU A 35 6.70 -8.21 30.17
C LEU A 35 7.67 -8.15 28.98
N THR A 36 8.59 -9.10 28.87
CA THR A 36 9.52 -9.20 27.74
C THR A 36 8.78 -9.44 26.43
N MET A 37 7.76 -10.31 26.43
CA MET A 37 6.92 -10.53 25.26
C MET A 37 6.17 -9.27 24.84
N ILE A 38 5.59 -8.53 25.79
CA ILE A 38 4.87 -7.27 25.51
C ILE A 38 5.81 -6.28 24.82
N PHE A 39 7.00 -6.03 25.39
CA PHE A 39 7.95 -5.09 24.80
C PHE A 39 8.39 -5.48 23.39
N THR A 40 8.59 -6.78 23.15
CA THR A 40 8.96 -7.29 21.82
C THR A 40 7.87 -7.01 20.80
N VAL A 41 6.61 -7.29 21.14
CA VAL A 41 5.46 -7.04 20.26
C VAL A 41 5.30 -5.54 19.99
N THR A 42 5.41 -4.70 21.02
CA THR A 42 5.32 -3.24 20.88
C THR A 42 6.41 -2.70 19.97
N SER A 43 7.67 -3.10 20.17
CA SER A 43 8.79 -2.64 19.34
C SER A 43 8.59 -3.03 17.87
N ARG A 44 8.19 -4.29 17.62
CA ARG A 44 7.91 -4.76 16.27
C ARG A 44 6.75 -4.00 15.62
N SER A 45 5.72 -3.66 16.38
CA SER A 45 4.58 -2.89 15.87
C SER A 45 4.99 -1.48 15.44
N LEU A 46 5.83 -0.81 16.23
CA LEU A 46 6.34 0.52 15.88
C LEU A 46 7.23 0.49 14.63
N ASP A 47 8.08 -0.53 14.50
CA ASP A 47 8.92 -0.68 13.31
C ASP A 47 8.08 -0.97 12.06
N LEU A 48 7.00 -1.75 12.18
CA LEU A 48 6.06 -1.97 11.09
C LEU A 48 5.31 -0.70 10.71
N GLN A 49 4.90 0.14 11.68
CA GLN A 49 4.24 1.42 11.40
C GLN A 49 5.15 2.37 10.63
N ARG A 50 6.39 2.58 11.10
CA ARG A 50 7.37 3.43 10.39
C ARG A 50 7.64 2.94 8.97
N ARG A 51 7.76 1.62 8.78
CA ARG A 51 7.93 1.04 7.44
C ARG A 51 6.71 1.29 6.57
N GLY A 52 5.52 1.14 7.12
CA GLY A 52 4.27 1.44 6.42
C GLY A 52 4.18 2.90 5.99
N GLU A 53 4.59 3.84 6.85
CA GLU A 53 4.64 5.27 6.50
C GLU A 53 5.56 5.53 5.31
N VAL A 54 6.77 4.94 5.30
CA VAL A 54 7.71 5.05 4.17
C VAL A 54 7.12 4.44 2.89
N GLU A 55 6.48 3.28 2.99
CA GLU A 55 5.85 2.60 1.84
C GLU A 55 4.71 3.42 1.25
N VAL A 56 3.84 3.99 2.10
CA VAL A 56 2.73 4.86 1.67
C VAL A 56 3.27 6.13 1.02
N MET A 57 4.34 6.71 1.56
CA MET A 57 4.95 7.92 0.98
C MET A 57 5.62 7.62 -0.37
N ALA A 58 6.31 6.49 -0.50
CA ALA A 58 6.89 6.05 -1.78
C ALA A 58 5.80 5.80 -2.83
N ALA A 59 4.70 5.13 -2.46
CA ALA A 59 3.56 4.92 -3.35
C ALA A 59 2.95 6.26 -3.80
N SER A 60 2.71 7.17 -2.85
CA SER A 60 2.19 8.51 -3.15
C SER A 60 3.10 9.29 -4.09
N MET A 61 4.43 9.19 -3.95
CA MET A 61 5.39 9.83 -4.85
C MET A 61 5.30 9.25 -6.27
N MET A 62 5.29 7.92 -6.39
CA MET A 62 5.16 7.24 -7.69
C MET A 62 3.86 7.62 -8.39
N ASP A 63 2.74 7.65 -7.65
CA ASP A 63 1.44 8.04 -8.19
C ASP A 63 1.43 9.49 -8.68
N ASN A 64 2.13 10.40 -7.98
CA ASN A 64 2.24 11.79 -8.39
C ASN A 64 3.00 11.91 -9.72
N ILE A 65 4.16 11.26 -9.83
CA ILE A 65 4.97 11.23 -11.06
C ILE A 65 4.17 10.63 -12.21
N LEU A 66 3.54 9.47 -12.00
CA LEU A 66 2.72 8.82 -13.02
C LEU A 66 1.54 9.69 -13.46
N SER A 67 0.94 10.44 -12.53
CA SER A 67 -0.14 11.37 -12.84
C SER A 67 0.34 12.53 -13.70
N MET A 68 1.56 13.04 -13.48
CA MET A 68 2.16 14.08 -14.32
C MET A 68 2.44 13.55 -15.73
N VAL A 69 3.04 12.36 -15.85
CA VAL A 69 3.27 11.71 -17.15
C VAL A 69 1.96 11.51 -17.91
N LEU A 70 0.89 11.09 -17.22
CA LEU A 70 -0.43 10.91 -17.82
C LEU A 70 -1.06 12.24 -18.27
N LEU A 71 -0.91 13.31 -17.49
CA LEU A 71 -1.52 14.61 -17.77
C LEU A 71 -0.86 15.31 -18.97
N GLU A 72 0.47 15.31 -18.99
CA GLU A 72 1.25 16.01 -20.01
C GLU A 72 1.39 15.17 -21.28
N GLY A 73 1.54 13.86 -21.09
CA GLY A 73 1.75 12.88 -22.14
C GLY A 73 3.16 12.28 -22.05
N PRO A 74 3.31 10.95 -22.24
CA PRO A 74 4.60 10.27 -22.12
C PRO A 74 5.64 10.73 -23.17
N GLN A 75 5.19 11.30 -24.29
CA GLN A 75 6.06 11.81 -25.35
C GLN A 75 6.73 13.14 -24.96
N ASP A 76 5.98 14.07 -24.37
CA ASP A 76 6.46 15.42 -24.05
C ASP A 76 7.13 15.48 -22.68
N PHE A 77 6.81 14.54 -21.78
CA PHE A 77 7.31 14.53 -20.41
C PHE A 77 8.85 14.61 -20.27
N PRO A 78 9.68 13.88 -21.07
CA PRO A 78 11.14 13.95 -20.95
C PRO A 78 11.75 15.31 -21.31
N ASP A 79 11.03 16.11 -22.12
CA ASP A 79 11.47 17.45 -22.51
C ASP A 79 11.07 18.51 -21.47
N LEU A 80 9.98 18.25 -20.74
CA LEU A 80 9.43 19.16 -19.73
C LEU A 80 10.01 18.92 -18.34
N HIS A 81 10.37 17.68 -18.01
CA HIS A 81 10.77 17.26 -16.67
C HIS A 81 12.05 16.43 -16.66
N SER A 82 12.71 16.44 -15.51
CA SER A 82 13.86 15.56 -15.29
C SER A 82 13.40 14.11 -15.12
N MET A 83 14.01 13.18 -15.86
CA MET A 83 13.72 11.74 -15.78
C MET A 83 14.33 11.06 -14.54
N SER A 84 15.13 11.77 -13.75
CA SER A 84 15.65 11.29 -12.48
C SER A 84 16.07 12.44 -11.59
N GLY A 85 16.05 12.23 -10.29
CA GLY A 85 16.51 13.24 -9.32
C GLY A 85 16.11 12.91 -7.90
N GLN A 86 16.33 13.85 -7.00
CA GLN A 86 15.81 13.77 -5.64
C GLN A 86 14.35 14.25 -5.62
N GLY A 87 13.51 13.63 -4.79
CA GLY A 87 12.15 14.08 -4.58
C GLY A 87 12.10 15.46 -3.92
N GLU A 88 11.10 16.26 -4.31
CA GLU A 88 10.77 17.52 -3.65
C GLU A 88 9.87 17.29 -2.44
N PHE A 89 9.76 18.28 -1.54
CA PHE A 89 8.91 18.19 -0.35
C PHE A 89 7.52 17.62 -0.67
N PRO A 90 7.05 16.57 0.03
CA PRO A 90 7.60 15.93 1.24
C PRO A 90 8.48 14.68 0.99
N TYR A 91 9.03 14.51 -0.20
CA TYR A 91 9.71 13.30 -0.68
C TYR A 91 11.24 13.36 -0.67
N GLU A 92 11.86 14.29 0.08
CA GLU A 92 13.30 14.55 0.03
C GLU A 92 14.16 13.34 0.44
N GLN A 93 13.57 12.38 1.14
CA GLN A 93 14.18 11.11 1.53
C GLN A 93 14.20 10.05 0.41
N PHE A 94 13.79 10.42 -0.81
CA PHE A 94 13.72 9.53 -1.95
C PHE A 94 14.44 10.10 -3.16
N GLU A 95 15.11 9.21 -3.89
CA GLU A 95 15.58 9.46 -5.26
C GLU A 95 14.61 8.75 -6.22
N PHE A 96 14.28 9.38 -7.35
CA PHE A 96 13.39 8.81 -8.36
C PHE A 96 14.10 8.63 -9.70
N ARG A 97 13.57 7.69 -10.48
CA ARG A 97 13.90 7.48 -11.89
C ARG A 97 12.63 7.11 -12.64
N VAL A 98 12.43 7.77 -13.77
CA VAL A 98 11.35 7.51 -14.72
C VAL A 98 11.96 6.88 -15.96
N LYS A 99 11.30 5.85 -16.48
CA LYS A 99 11.63 5.22 -17.75
C LYS A 99 10.38 5.19 -18.60
N ILE A 100 10.46 5.72 -19.81
CA ILE A 100 9.38 5.72 -20.78
C ILE A 100 9.90 5.01 -22.02
N GLU A 101 9.19 3.97 -22.45
CA GLU A 101 9.50 3.23 -23.68
C GLU A 101 8.36 3.42 -24.67
N ASP A 102 8.70 3.89 -25.87
CA ASP A 102 7.79 4.01 -27.00
C ASP A 102 7.77 2.67 -27.78
N PRO A 103 6.65 1.92 -27.75
CA PRO A 103 6.52 0.68 -28.49
C PRO A 103 6.26 0.86 -30.00
N GLY A 104 5.98 2.08 -30.47
CA GLY A 104 5.62 2.37 -31.87
C GLY A 104 4.14 2.69 -32.10
N GLU A 105 3.77 2.88 -33.38
CA GLU A 105 2.44 3.36 -33.77
C GLU A 105 1.30 2.45 -33.27
N GLY A 106 0.32 3.07 -32.59
CA GLY A 106 -0.89 2.40 -32.14
C GLY A 106 -0.77 1.61 -30.83
N GLU A 107 0.44 1.52 -30.26
CA GLU A 107 0.70 0.82 -29.00
C GLU A 107 0.91 1.83 -27.84
N PRO A 108 0.49 1.52 -26.61
CA PRO A 108 0.64 2.43 -25.47
C PRO A 108 2.06 2.41 -24.91
N TYR A 109 2.57 3.58 -24.52
CA TYR A 109 3.90 3.73 -23.90
C TYR A 109 3.99 2.90 -22.61
N ALA A 110 5.11 2.20 -22.44
CA ALA A 110 5.44 1.54 -21.18
C ALA A 110 6.17 2.52 -20.28
N VAL A 111 5.54 2.89 -19.16
CA VAL A 111 6.06 3.85 -18.20
C VAL A 111 6.37 3.15 -16.89
N ALA A 112 7.63 3.23 -16.46
CA ALA A 112 8.08 2.72 -15.18
C ALA A 112 8.62 3.86 -14.31
N VAL A 113 8.15 3.93 -13.07
CA VAL A 113 8.68 4.83 -12.06
C VAL A 113 9.29 4.00 -10.95
N GLU A 114 10.55 4.28 -10.65
CA GLU A 114 11.29 3.69 -9.55
C GLU A 114 11.64 4.78 -8.54
N VAL A 115 11.39 4.50 -7.26
CA VAL A 115 11.68 5.39 -6.15
C VAL A 115 12.54 4.63 -5.14
N THR A 116 13.69 5.18 -4.79
CA THR A 116 14.66 4.60 -3.87
C THR A 116 14.81 5.45 -2.63
N HIS A 117 14.49 4.87 -1.47
CA HIS A 117 14.66 5.51 -0.17
C HIS A 117 16.14 5.59 0.21
N LEU A 118 16.54 6.58 1.02
CA LEU A 118 17.93 6.73 1.53
C LEU A 118 18.49 5.49 2.24
N THR A 119 17.63 4.60 2.75
CA THR A 119 18.05 3.31 3.32
C THR A 119 18.47 2.28 2.25
N GLY A 120 18.40 2.62 0.97
CA GLY A 120 18.66 1.74 -0.18
C GLY A 120 17.49 0.84 -0.57
N ARG A 121 16.28 1.08 -0.03
CA ARG A 121 15.09 0.29 -0.39
C ARG A 121 14.39 0.92 -1.59
N SER A 122 14.20 0.14 -2.64
CA SER A 122 13.57 0.61 -3.88
C SER A 122 12.15 0.06 -4.03
N TYR A 123 11.32 0.88 -4.66
CA TYR A 123 9.93 0.62 -4.99
C TYR A 123 9.73 0.95 -6.46
N ARG A 124 8.99 0.12 -7.19
CA ARG A 124 8.78 0.31 -8.63
C ARG A 124 7.33 0.06 -8.99
N CYS A 125 6.79 0.92 -9.84
CA CYS A 125 5.49 0.78 -10.46
C CYS A 125 5.64 0.87 -11.97
N GLU A 126 4.92 0.02 -12.70
CA GLU A 126 4.90 -0.01 -14.16
C GLU A 126 3.47 0.09 -14.64
N THR A 127 3.24 0.88 -15.68
CA THR A 127 1.92 1.09 -16.27
C THR A 127 2.03 1.35 -17.77
N LEU A 128 0.90 1.23 -18.46
CA LEU A 128 0.76 1.56 -19.88
C LEU A 128 -0.02 2.88 -20.02
N ILE A 129 0.52 3.83 -20.77
CA ILE A 129 -0.11 5.13 -21.01
C ILE A 129 -0.23 5.35 -22.51
N ALA A 130 -1.46 5.56 -22.99
CA ALA A 130 -1.70 5.87 -24.40
C ALA A 130 -1.07 7.21 -24.77
N ALA A 131 -0.64 7.33 -26.03
CA ALA A 131 -0.25 8.62 -26.59
C ALA A 131 -1.39 9.63 -26.46
N LYS A 132 -1.06 10.90 -26.21
CA LYS A 132 -2.03 11.97 -26.28
C LYS A 132 -2.46 12.13 -27.74
N LEU A 133 -3.71 11.81 -28.06
CA LEU A 133 -4.30 12.16 -29.34
C LEU A 133 -4.25 13.69 -29.47
N GLY A 134 -3.81 14.19 -30.63
CA GLY A 134 -3.70 15.62 -30.89
C GLY A 134 -5.05 16.35 -30.81
N GLU A 135 -5.06 17.65 -31.10
CA GLU A 135 -6.30 18.43 -31.22
C GLU A 135 -7.06 18.17 -32.53
N GLU A 136 -6.69 17.12 -33.27
CA GLU A 136 -7.40 16.73 -34.48
C GLU A 136 -8.89 16.56 -34.13
N PRO A 137 -9.80 17.31 -34.80
CA PRO A 137 -11.21 17.17 -34.54
C PRO A 137 -11.60 15.72 -34.76
N ASP A 138 -12.34 15.16 -33.80
CA ASP A 138 -12.89 13.82 -33.89
C ASP A 138 -13.46 13.63 -35.31
N PRO A 139 -13.04 12.60 -36.05
CA PRO A 139 -13.52 12.43 -37.41
C PRO A 139 -15.04 12.35 -37.39
N ILE A 140 -15.68 12.92 -38.41
CA ILE A 140 -17.13 12.86 -38.56
C ILE A 140 -17.56 11.38 -38.58
N ARG A 141 -18.20 10.92 -37.50
CA ARG A 141 -18.66 9.52 -37.33
C ARG A 141 -20.10 9.30 -37.80
N TYR A 142 -20.76 10.35 -38.29
CA TYR A 142 -22.07 10.23 -38.93
C TYR A 142 -21.90 10.00 -40.43
N PRO A 143 -22.72 9.12 -41.04
CA PRO A 143 -22.70 8.96 -42.49
C PRO A 143 -23.05 10.28 -43.17
N GLU A 144 -22.35 10.59 -44.27
CA GLU A 144 -22.58 11.81 -45.06
C GLU A 144 -24.02 11.89 -45.59
N GLU A 145 -24.58 10.74 -45.89
CA GLU A 145 -25.96 10.60 -46.35
C GLU A 145 -26.80 9.85 -45.29
N PRO A 146 -28.04 10.30 -45.05
CA PRO A 146 -29.00 9.50 -44.30
C PRO A 146 -29.12 8.12 -44.92
N ILE A 147 -29.08 7.08 -44.09
CA ILE A 147 -29.27 5.70 -44.56
C ILE A 147 -30.64 5.61 -45.23
N ASP A 148 -30.67 5.43 -46.56
CA ASP A 148 -31.89 5.12 -47.30
C ASP A 148 -32.35 3.69 -46.96
N ARG A 149 -33.34 3.62 -46.07
CA ARG A 149 -33.90 2.36 -45.64
C ARG A 149 -34.88 1.82 -46.68
N GLU A 150 -35.62 2.68 -47.37
CA GLU A 150 -36.67 2.29 -48.31
C GLU A 150 -36.06 1.66 -49.56
N GLY A 151 -35.06 2.31 -50.18
CA GLY A 151 -34.34 1.74 -51.31
C GLY A 151 -33.67 0.40 -50.99
N ARG A 152 -33.15 0.23 -49.76
CA ARG A 152 -32.58 -1.05 -49.31
C ARG A 152 -33.63 -2.14 -49.13
N TYR A 153 -34.85 -1.80 -48.71
CA TYR A 153 -35.95 -2.77 -48.61
C TYR A 153 -36.47 -3.18 -49.99
N GLU A 154 -36.53 -2.25 -50.95
CA GLU A 154 -36.85 -2.56 -52.36
C GLU A 154 -35.82 -3.48 -53.01
N GLU A 155 -34.53 -3.26 -52.74
CA GLU A 155 -33.44 -4.09 -53.28
C GLU A 155 -33.43 -5.52 -52.70
N ILE A 156 -33.83 -5.69 -51.44
CA ILE A 156 -33.85 -6.99 -50.74
C ILE A 156 -35.16 -7.76 -50.96
N TYR A 157 -36.31 -7.07 -50.96
CA TYR A 157 -37.63 -7.70 -50.96
C TYR A 157 -38.46 -7.44 -52.21
N GLY A 158 -37.97 -6.63 -53.15
CA GLY A 158 -38.46 -6.48 -54.52
C GLY A 158 -39.95 -6.71 -54.73
N PHE A 159 -40.75 -5.68 -54.50
CA PHE A 159 -42.08 -5.53 -55.11
C PHE A 159 -42.07 -4.34 -56.05
#